data_AF-A0AAV1L3Y3-F1
#
_entry.id   AF-A0AAV1L3Y3-F1
#
_cell.length_a   1.000
_cell.length_b   1.000
_cell.length_c   1.000
_cell.angle_alpha   90.00
_cell.angle_beta   90.00
_cell.angle_gamma   90.00
#
_symmetry.space_group_name_H-M   'P 1'
#
loop_
_entity.id
_entity.type
_entity.pdbx_description
1 polymer ?
#
loop_
_entity_poly.entity_id
_entity_poly.type
_entity_poly.pdbx_seq_one_letter_code
_entity_poly.pdbx_strand_id
1 'polypeptide(L)'
;MVQCKKCKLFLSLAKEDVVRCKGECENVYHKKCVNKKFLSSMLCDDCQTNKSSPKQSVDDTKITLNPSEESGDYVLAEVNKKLAVIYSVEKKIEELTNGVEFYADMYQKLLDFKEESQKKIKALEQKNVYLEKCNKALEERVQELEMKDKEKNIEIHGLEKQENENTILVVQKMAEKLNLDPNEIQDAQRVGHVKPDDAKPKTVLVTLRSKSARNSWMLVKKETKITNNKVYDNGSEKRIYINEDLPKYKRQLLWTVRNKLKPKGFQYIWVQNGSVLVKKNSEEKKIYNIRSEEDLQKFDECK
;
A
#
# COMPACT_ATOMS: atom_id res chain seq x y z
N MET A 1 -11.69 11.77 27.90
CA MET A 1 -12.18 12.55 26.73
C MET A 1 -13.69 12.63 26.82
N VAL A 2 -14.27 13.83 26.80
CA VAL A 2 -15.72 14.02 26.92
C VAL A 2 -16.34 14.06 25.51
N GLN A 3 -17.44 13.35 25.29
CA GLN A 3 -18.17 13.34 24.02
C GLN A 3 -19.43 14.21 24.09
N CYS A 4 -19.76 14.86 22.98
CA CYS A 4 -21.02 15.58 22.85
C CYS A 4 -22.19 14.60 22.88
N LYS A 5 -23.16 14.82 23.78
CA LYS A 5 -24.34 13.94 23.92
C LYS A 5 -25.16 13.83 22.63
N LYS A 6 -25.22 14.88 21.81
CA LYS A 6 -26.01 14.97 20.58
C LYS A 6 -25.36 14.31 19.36
N CYS A 7 -24.11 14.63 19.04
CA CYS A 7 -23.44 14.12 17.83
C CYS A 7 -22.44 12.97 18.09
N LYS A 8 -22.20 12.60 19.35
CA LYS A 8 -21.27 11.53 19.79
C LYS A 8 -19.79 11.75 19.44
N LEU A 9 -19.43 12.88 18.83
CA LEU A 9 -18.04 13.27 18.56
C LEU A 9 -17.36 13.81 19.83
N PHE A 10 -16.03 13.66 19.90
CA PHE A 10 -15.21 14.15 21.02
C PHE A 10 -15.09 15.69 21.04
N LEU A 11 -15.13 16.27 22.24
CA LEU A 11 -15.01 17.71 22.46
C LEU A 11 -13.54 18.14 22.47
N SER A 12 -13.23 19.24 21.77
CA SER A 12 -11.91 19.91 21.79
C SER A 12 -11.66 20.58 23.15
N LEU A 13 -10.40 20.60 23.61
CA LEU A 13 -9.94 21.22 24.87
C LEU A 13 -9.95 22.76 24.84
N ALA A 14 -10.28 23.39 23.70
CA ALA A 14 -10.51 24.82 23.64
C ALA A 14 -11.81 25.17 24.38
N LYS A 15 -11.69 25.92 25.48
CA LYS A 15 -12.79 26.25 26.43
C LYS A 15 -14.00 26.97 25.81
N GLU A 16 -13.92 27.45 24.57
CA GLU A 16 -14.89 28.40 24.00
C GLU A 16 -16.04 27.75 23.19
N ASP A 17 -15.97 26.46 22.90
CA ASP A 17 -16.95 25.76 22.05
C ASP A 17 -17.80 24.71 22.76
N VAL A 18 -17.75 24.66 24.10
CA VAL A 18 -18.40 23.64 24.92
C VAL A 18 -19.45 24.27 25.83
N VAL A 19 -20.65 23.68 25.85
CA VAL A 19 -21.74 24.10 26.74
C VAL A 19 -22.20 22.90 27.57
N ARG A 20 -22.30 23.09 28.89
CA ARG A 20 -22.77 22.08 29.83
C ARG A 20 -24.21 22.39 30.24
N CYS A 21 -25.06 21.36 30.23
CA CYS A 21 -26.41 21.45 30.77
C CYS A 21 -26.35 21.67 32.30
N LYS A 22 -27.08 22.66 32.81
CA LYS A 22 -27.23 22.95 34.25
C LYS A 22 -28.39 22.17 34.91
N GLY A 23 -28.95 21.18 34.23
CA GLY A 23 -29.94 20.26 34.78
C GLY A 23 -29.30 19.01 35.34
N GLU A 24 -30.10 18.11 35.91
CA GLU A 24 -29.64 16.87 36.58
C GLU A 24 -28.82 15.94 35.68
N CYS A 25 -28.91 16.07 34.36
CA CYS A 25 -28.18 15.20 33.44
C CYS A 25 -26.69 15.54 33.27
N GLU A 26 -26.25 16.76 33.67
CA GLU A 26 -24.89 17.31 33.54
C GLU A 26 -24.20 17.12 32.18
N ASN A 27 -24.96 16.79 31.13
CA ASN A 27 -24.43 16.43 29.83
C ASN A 27 -23.72 17.61 29.15
N VAL A 28 -22.74 17.28 28.32
CA VAL A 28 -21.89 18.25 27.62
C VAL A 28 -22.15 18.23 26.12
N TYR A 29 -22.18 19.42 25.50
CA TYR A 29 -22.53 19.61 24.10
C TYR A 29 -21.57 20.59 23.41
N HIS A 30 -21.39 20.45 22.10
CA HIS A 30 -20.81 21.53 21.30
C HIS A 30 -21.79 22.71 21.25
N LYS A 31 -21.27 23.94 21.27
CA LYS A 31 -22.07 25.18 21.10
C LYS A 31 -22.88 25.17 19.80
N LYS A 32 -22.35 24.58 18.73
CA LYS A 32 -23.04 24.39 17.43
C LYS A 32 -24.12 23.30 17.46
N CYS A 33 -24.09 22.40 18.42
CA CYS A 33 -25.05 21.30 18.53
C CYS A 33 -26.32 21.68 19.30
N VAL A 34 -26.33 22.82 20.00
CA VAL A 34 -27.46 23.27 20.82
C VAL A 34 -28.24 24.40 20.14
N ASN A 35 -29.54 24.49 20.41
CA ASN A 35 -30.40 25.54 19.85
C ASN A 35 -30.26 26.85 20.67
N LYS A 36 -30.80 27.96 20.15
CA LYS A 36 -30.75 29.26 20.86
C LYS A 36 -31.44 29.23 22.23
N LYS A 37 -32.49 28.42 22.39
CA LYS A 37 -33.25 28.24 23.63
C LYS A 37 -32.40 27.60 24.73
N PHE A 38 -31.61 26.60 24.40
CA PHE A 38 -30.61 25.97 25.27
C PHE A 38 -29.52 26.96 25.66
N LEU A 39 -29.02 27.77 24.72
CA LEU A 39 -27.98 28.76 25.03
C LEU A 39 -28.47 29.84 25.99
N SER A 40 -29.78 30.17 25.97
CA SER A 40 -30.38 31.09 26.94
C SER A 40 -30.74 30.46 28.28
N SER A 41 -31.26 29.22 28.28
CA SER A 41 -31.71 28.55 29.52
C SER A 41 -30.60 27.75 30.21
N MET A 42 -29.52 27.44 29.48
CA MET A 42 -28.47 26.48 29.84
C MET A 42 -29.02 25.10 30.24
N LEU A 43 -30.19 24.71 29.72
CA LEU A 43 -30.86 23.43 29.98
C LEU A 43 -31.11 22.67 28.67
N CYS A 44 -30.83 21.37 28.66
CA CYS A 44 -31.22 20.49 27.56
C CYS A 44 -32.73 20.34 27.48
N ASP A 45 -33.22 20.00 26.29
CA ASP A 45 -34.66 19.81 26.05
C ASP A 45 -35.24 18.79 27.04
N ASP A 46 -34.52 17.69 27.33
CA ASP A 46 -34.91 16.68 28.33
C ASP A 46 -35.03 17.24 29.77
N CYS A 47 -34.10 18.11 30.18
CA CYS A 47 -34.16 18.77 31.50
C CYS A 47 -35.17 19.92 31.54
N GLN A 48 -35.51 20.49 30.38
CA GLN A 48 -36.55 21.52 30.27
C GLN A 48 -37.95 20.88 30.38
N THR A 49 -38.14 19.70 29.79
CA THR A 49 -39.37 18.91 29.92
C THR A 49 -39.54 18.37 31.33
N ASN A 50 -38.45 17.95 32.02
CA ASN A 50 -38.54 17.47 33.41
C ASN A 50 -38.89 18.54 34.45
N LYS A 51 -38.71 19.83 34.18
CA LYS A 51 -39.26 20.91 35.02
C LYS A 51 -40.76 21.15 34.80
N SER A 52 -41.30 20.65 33.69
CA SER A 52 -42.69 20.85 33.26
C SER A 52 -43.57 19.63 33.53
N SER A 53 -42.97 18.52 33.93
CA SER A 53 -43.71 17.39 34.51
C SER A 53 -44.18 17.79 35.91
N PRO A 54 -45.47 17.64 36.25
CA PRO A 54 -45.88 17.71 37.64
C PRO A 54 -45.01 16.72 38.41
N LYS A 55 -44.46 17.14 39.55
CA LYS A 55 -44.00 16.17 40.55
C LYS A 55 -45.18 15.25 40.79
N GLN A 56 -45.12 14.02 40.30
CA GLN A 56 -45.96 12.96 40.82
C GLN A 56 -45.54 12.84 42.27
N SER A 57 -46.27 13.52 43.15
CA SER A 57 -46.47 13.04 44.50
C SER A 57 -46.77 11.57 44.34
N VAL A 58 -45.89 10.73 44.89
CA VAL A 58 -46.32 9.41 45.35
C VAL A 58 -47.25 9.73 46.51
N ASP A 59 -48.46 10.12 46.15
CA ASP A 59 -49.55 10.21 47.08
C ASP A 59 -49.87 8.76 47.35
N ASP A 60 -49.36 8.24 48.46
CA ASP A 60 -49.93 7.07 49.13
C ASP A 60 -51.37 7.44 49.49
N THR A 61 -52.23 7.52 48.49
CA THR A 61 -53.67 7.45 48.67
C THR A 61 -53.94 5.99 49.01
N LYS A 62 -53.71 5.67 50.30
CA LYS A 62 -54.58 4.74 51.00
C LYS A 62 -55.99 5.11 50.60
N ILE A 63 -56.68 4.18 49.93
CA ILE A 63 -58.10 4.29 49.63
C ILE A 63 -58.79 4.61 50.97
N THR A 64 -59.15 5.88 51.16
CA THR A 64 -59.96 6.31 52.30
C THR A 64 -61.38 6.29 51.77
N LEU A 65 -62.09 5.20 52.03
CA LEU A 65 -63.52 5.10 51.76
C LEU A 65 -64.23 5.98 52.80
N ASN A 66 -64.61 7.20 52.42
CA ASN A 66 -65.58 8.01 53.17
C ASN A 66 -66.98 7.74 52.57
N PRO A 67 -67.91 7.09 53.32
CA PRO A 67 -69.19 6.65 52.79
C PRO A 67 -70.28 7.72 52.90
N SER A 68 -70.05 8.90 52.32
CA SER A 68 -71.08 9.94 52.26
C SER A 68 -70.76 11.03 51.22
N GLU A 69 -71.64 11.15 50.21
CA GLU A 69 -71.80 12.27 49.26
C GLU A 69 -70.93 12.35 47.98
N GLU A 70 -70.79 11.26 47.22
CA GLU A 70 -70.56 11.36 45.77
C GLU A 70 -71.67 10.60 45.02
N SER A 71 -72.43 11.30 44.16
CA SER A 71 -73.48 10.67 43.35
C SER A 71 -72.87 9.57 42.47
N GLY A 72 -73.57 8.45 42.26
CA GLY A 72 -73.10 7.36 41.40
C GLY A 72 -72.68 7.82 39.99
N ASP A 73 -73.22 8.96 39.54
CA ASP A 73 -72.87 9.61 38.28
C ASP A 73 -71.43 10.12 38.22
N TYR A 74 -70.87 10.58 39.36
CA TYR A 74 -69.49 11.06 39.44
C TYR A 74 -68.49 9.89 39.34
N VAL A 75 -68.75 8.81 40.07
CA VAL A 75 -67.95 7.58 40.00
C VAL A 75 -67.99 6.99 38.59
N LEU A 76 -69.16 6.97 37.95
CA LEU A 76 -69.33 6.50 36.57
C LEU A 76 -68.56 7.36 35.57
N ALA A 77 -68.57 8.70 35.73
CA ALA A 77 -67.82 9.61 34.89
C ALA A 77 -66.30 9.39 35.00
N GLU A 78 -65.78 9.18 36.21
CA GLU A 78 -64.35 8.92 36.43
C GLU A 78 -63.92 7.54 35.90
N VAL A 79 -64.78 6.52 36.02
CA VAL A 79 -64.55 5.19 35.41
C VAL A 79 -64.52 5.29 33.87
N ASN A 80 -65.47 6.01 33.26
CA ASN A 80 -65.49 6.21 31.80
C ASN A 80 -64.26 6.96 31.30
N LYS A 81 -63.79 7.96 32.06
CA LYS A 81 -62.54 8.68 31.76
C LYS A 81 -61.33 7.75 31.79
N LYS A 82 -61.22 6.87 32.79
CA LYS A 82 -60.14 5.88 32.87
C LYS A 82 -60.24 4.81 31.77
N LEU A 83 -61.45 4.36 31.41
CA LEU A 83 -61.68 3.44 30.29
C LEU A 83 -61.23 4.03 28.94
N ALA A 84 -61.49 5.32 28.71
CA ALA A 84 -61.02 6.01 27.51
C ALA A 84 -59.48 6.05 27.42
N VAL A 85 -58.80 6.26 28.57
CA VAL A 85 -57.33 6.20 28.64
C VAL A 85 -56.84 4.79 28.34
N ILE A 86 -57.46 3.76 28.93
CA ILE A 86 -57.11 2.34 28.69
C ILE A 86 -57.23 2.00 27.21
N TYR A 87 -58.33 2.36 26.56
CA TYR A 87 -58.52 2.14 25.13
C TYR A 87 -57.45 2.86 24.27
N SER A 88 -57.08 4.09 24.64
CA SER A 88 -56.01 4.81 23.96
C SER A 88 -54.64 4.15 24.11
N VAL A 89 -54.38 3.51 25.25
CA VAL A 89 -53.14 2.79 25.53
C VAL A 89 -53.12 1.46 24.77
N GLU A 90 -54.23 0.73 24.74
CA GLU A 90 -54.39 -0.51 23.98
C GLU A 90 -54.08 -0.29 22.49
N LYS A 91 -54.63 0.77 21.90
CA LYS A 91 -54.32 1.16 20.51
C LYS A 91 -52.83 1.45 20.28
N LYS A 92 -52.18 2.16 21.19
CA LYS A 92 -50.73 2.43 21.09
C LYS A 92 -49.89 1.16 21.25
N ILE A 93 -50.33 0.20 22.07
CA ILE A 93 -49.69 -1.10 22.22
C ILE A 93 -49.81 -1.92 20.92
N GLU A 94 -50.96 -1.87 20.26
CA GLU A 94 -51.15 -2.49 18.94
C GLU A 94 -50.23 -1.88 17.88
N GLU A 95 -50.18 -0.54 17.80
CA GLU A 95 -49.27 0.18 16.89
C GLU A 95 -47.78 -0.16 17.16
N LEU A 96 -47.41 -0.27 18.45
CA LEU A 96 -46.06 -0.67 18.84
C LEU A 96 -45.76 -2.14 18.47
N THR A 97 -46.71 -3.04 18.66
CA THR A 97 -46.57 -4.47 18.29
C THR A 97 -46.29 -4.59 16.79
N ASN A 98 -47.08 -3.91 15.96
CA ASN A 98 -46.87 -3.88 14.51
C ASN A 98 -45.49 -3.29 14.13
N GLY A 99 -45.06 -2.25 14.84
CA GLY A 99 -43.72 -1.69 14.66
C GLY A 99 -42.60 -2.70 14.99
N VAL A 100 -42.75 -3.44 16.09
CA VAL A 100 -41.78 -4.46 16.52
C VAL A 100 -41.68 -5.59 15.49
N GLU A 101 -42.80 -6.07 14.96
CA GLU A 101 -42.82 -7.08 13.90
C GLU A 101 -42.10 -6.59 12.63
N PHE A 102 -42.41 -5.35 12.20
CA PHE A 102 -41.73 -4.74 11.05
C PHE A 102 -40.21 -4.63 11.26
N TYR A 103 -39.76 -4.21 12.44
CA TYR A 103 -38.33 -4.13 12.74
C TYR A 103 -37.67 -5.49 12.86
N ALA A 104 -38.36 -6.52 13.34
CA ALA A 104 -37.87 -7.90 13.36
C ALA A 104 -37.58 -8.40 11.94
N ASP A 105 -38.50 -8.18 11.00
CA ASP A 105 -38.33 -8.53 9.59
C ASP A 105 -37.14 -7.79 8.94
N MET A 106 -36.99 -6.49 9.23
CA MET A 106 -35.85 -5.70 8.75
C MET A 106 -34.53 -6.21 9.33
N TYR A 107 -34.53 -6.58 10.61
CA TYR A 107 -33.35 -7.13 11.26
C TYR A 107 -32.95 -8.48 10.67
N GLN A 108 -33.91 -9.34 10.35
CA GLN A 108 -33.63 -10.61 9.68
C GLN A 108 -33.00 -10.39 8.30
N LYS A 109 -33.56 -9.50 7.48
CA LYS A 109 -32.98 -9.16 6.16
C LYS A 109 -31.56 -8.61 6.28
N LEU A 110 -31.28 -7.81 7.32
CA LEU A 110 -29.94 -7.29 7.58
C LEU A 110 -28.96 -8.39 7.98
N LEU A 111 -29.39 -9.38 8.79
CA LEU A 111 -28.58 -10.54 9.14
C LEU A 111 -28.23 -11.38 7.91
N ASP A 112 -29.22 -11.64 7.04
CA ASP A 112 -29.02 -12.41 5.82
C ASP A 112 -28.04 -11.69 4.87
N PHE A 113 -28.24 -10.38 4.67
CA PHE A 113 -27.33 -9.56 3.87
C PHE A 113 -25.90 -9.54 4.44
N LYS A 114 -25.77 -9.46 5.77
CA LYS A 114 -24.46 -9.50 6.45
C LYS A 114 -23.77 -10.84 6.21
N GLU A 115 -24.48 -11.95 6.34
CA GLU A 115 -23.91 -13.28 6.11
C GLU A 115 -23.46 -13.45 4.65
N GLU A 116 -24.29 -13.04 3.69
CA GLU A 116 -23.96 -13.09 2.26
C GLU A 116 -22.74 -12.22 1.95
N SER A 117 -22.70 -11.00 2.50
CA SER A 117 -21.57 -10.09 2.33
C SER A 117 -20.28 -10.67 2.92
N GLN A 118 -20.34 -11.29 4.10
CA GLN A 118 -19.20 -11.94 4.73
C GLN A 118 -18.68 -13.12 3.89
N LYS A 119 -19.57 -13.91 3.28
CA LYS A 119 -19.19 -14.99 2.35
C LYS A 119 -18.48 -14.42 1.12
N LYS A 120 -19.01 -13.36 0.51
CA LYS A 120 -18.40 -12.68 -0.65
C LYS A 120 -17.02 -12.11 -0.31
N ILE A 121 -16.87 -11.44 0.83
CA ILE A 121 -15.58 -10.87 1.27
C ILE A 121 -14.53 -11.98 1.41
N LYS A 122 -14.85 -13.08 2.11
CA LYS A 122 -13.91 -14.20 2.26
C LYS A 122 -13.50 -14.81 0.91
N ALA A 123 -14.46 -14.97 -0.01
CA ALA A 123 -14.17 -15.49 -1.35
C ALA A 123 -13.25 -14.54 -2.15
N LEU A 124 -13.47 -13.24 -2.06
CA LEU A 124 -12.63 -12.23 -2.71
C LEU A 124 -11.23 -12.19 -2.11
N GLU A 125 -11.09 -12.27 -0.79
CA GLU A 125 -9.80 -12.33 -0.10
C GLU A 125 -9.00 -13.56 -0.54
N GLN A 126 -9.63 -14.74 -0.60
CA GLN A 126 -9.00 -15.97 -1.09
C GLN A 126 -8.56 -15.83 -2.55
N LYS A 127 -9.41 -15.25 -3.40
CA LYS A 127 -9.07 -15.00 -4.80
C LYS A 127 -7.90 -14.03 -4.94
N ASN A 128 -7.84 -13.00 -4.10
CA ASN A 128 -6.73 -12.04 -4.12
C ASN A 128 -5.40 -12.71 -3.76
N VAL A 129 -5.36 -13.48 -2.67
CA VAL A 129 -4.17 -14.27 -2.29
C VAL A 129 -3.74 -15.22 -3.41
N TYR A 130 -4.69 -15.85 -4.10
CA TYR A 130 -4.39 -16.70 -5.25
C TYR A 130 -3.78 -15.91 -6.42
N LEU A 131 -4.38 -14.77 -6.78
CA LEU A 131 -3.90 -13.91 -7.85
C LEU A 131 -2.51 -13.33 -7.55
N GLU A 132 -2.23 -12.92 -6.31
CA GLU A 132 -0.90 -12.47 -5.88
C GLU A 132 0.16 -13.56 -6.08
N LYS A 133 -0.17 -14.81 -5.71
CA LYS A 133 0.73 -15.96 -5.95
C LYS A 133 0.97 -16.21 -7.44
N CYS A 134 -0.09 -16.17 -8.25
CA CYS A 134 0.03 -16.33 -9.70
C CYS A 134 0.86 -15.22 -10.33
N ASN A 135 0.64 -13.96 -9.95
CA ASN A 135 1.42 -12.82 -10.45
C ASN A 135 2.89 -12.97 -10.09
N LYS A 136 3.22 -13.33 -8.84
CA LYS A 136 4.60 -13.58 -8.45
C LYS A 136 5.26 -14.68 -9.29
N ALA A 137 4.56 -15.80 -9.50
CA ALA A 137 5.08 -16.90 -10.32
C ALA A 137 5.29 -16.47 -11.79
N LEU A 138 4.38 -15.65 -12.35
CA LEU A 138 4.51 -15.10 -13.69
C LEU A 138 5.68 -14.12 -13.79
N GLU A 139 5.86 -13.24 -12.81
CA GLU A 139 6.99 -12.31 -12.74
C GLU A 139 8.32 -13.05 -12.68
N GLU A 140 8.44 -14.09 -11.84
CA GLU A 140 9.62 -14.96 -11.76
C GLU A 140 9.90 -15.62 -13.11
N ARG A 141 8.86 -16.13 -13.78
CA ARG A 141 9.00 -16.76 -15.10
C ARG A 141 9.44 -15.76 -16.19
N VAL A 142 8.91 -14.54 -16.18
CA VAL A 142 9.33 -13.48 -17.11
C VAL A 142 10.79 -13.12 -16.87
N GLN A 143 11.21 -12.96 -15.60
CA GLN A 143 12.60 -12.66 -15.26
C GLN A 143 13.57 -13.75 -15.74
N GLU A 144 13.22 -15.03 -15.60
CA GLU A 144 14.02 -16.13 -16.14
C GLU A 144 14.17 -16.06 -17.66
N LEU A 145 13.08 -15.75 -18.38
CA LEU A 145 13.09 -15.63 -19.83
C LEU A 145 13.94 -14.45 -20.29
N GLU A 146 13.81 -13.29 -19.65
CA GLU A 146 14.66 -12.12 -19.95
C GLU A 146 16.15 -12.40 -19.68
N MET A 147 16.46 -13.12 -18.59
CA MET A 147 17.83 -13.53 -18.30
C MET A 147 18.37 -14.49 -19.34
N LYS A 148 17.55 -15.43 -19.81
CA LYS A 148 17.94 -16.40 -20.84
C LYS A 148 18.16 -15.73 -22.19
N ASP A 149 17.31 -14.79 -22.58
CA ASP A 149 17.45 -14.02 -23.82
C ASP A 149 18.78 -13.26 -23.87
N LYS A 150 19.24 -12.77 -22.72
CA LYS A 150 20.45 -11.95 -22.59
C LYS A 150 21.72 -12.73 -22.24
N GLU A 151 21.65 -14.03 -21.97
CA GLU A 151 22.77 -14.77 -21.37
C GLU A 151 24.03 -14.87 -22.26
N LYS A 152 23.84 -14.64 -23.57
CA LYS A 152 24.86 -14.65 -24.61
C LYS A 152 25.28 -13.26 -25.05
N ASN A 153 24.67 -12.21 -24.51
CA ASN A 153 24.87 -10.84 -24.96
C ASN A 153 25.93 -10.13 -24.12
N ILE A 154 26.68 -9.25 -24.76
CA ILE A 154 27.58 -8.29 -24.12
C ILE A 154 27.27 -6.87 -24.58
N GLU A 155 27.57 -5.92 -23.72
CA GLU A 155 27.54 -4.51 -24.03
C GLU A 155 28.95 -3.95 -24.07
N ILE A 156 29.30 -3.27 -25.17
CA ILE A 156 30.56 -2.59 -25.34
C ILE A 156 30.31 -1.08 -25.26
N HIS A 157 30.86 -0.45 -24.24
CA HIS A 157 30.74 0.98 -23.96
C HIS A 157 32.04 1.71 -24.29
N GLY A 158 31.93 2.91 -24.84
CA GLY A 158 33.09 3.77 -25.13
C GLY A 158 33.85 3.41 -26.41
N LEU A 159 33.31 2.50 -27.24
CA LEU A 159 33.83 2.22 -28.57
C LEU A 159 33.47 3.37 -29.53
N GLU A 160 34.47 4.12 -29.97
CA GLU A 160 34.32 5.23 -30.91
C GLU A 160 33.59 4.79 -32.19
N LYS A 161 32.82 5.71 -32.77
CA LYS A 161 32.08 5.48 -34.01
C LYS A 161 32.90 5.97 -35.19
N GLN A 162 33.07 5.11 -36.19
CA GLN A 162 33.66 5.50 -37.47
C GLN A 162 32.54 5.80 -38.49
N GLU A 163 32.83 6.67 -39.47
CA GLU A 163 31.91 6.92 -40.57
C GLU A 163 31.72 5.65 -41.41
N ASN A 164 30.47 5.37 -41.82
CA ASN A 164 30.09 4.21 -42.61
C ASN A 164 30.58 2.86 -42.03
N GLU A 165 30.70 2.75 -40.70
CA GLU A 165 31.15 1.52 -40.07
C GLU A 165 30.14 0.37 -40.22
N ASN A 166 30.67 -0.83 -40.41
CA ASN A 166 29.92 -2.06 -40.16
C ASN A 166 30.26 -2.53 -38.74
N THR A 167 29.28 -2.43 -37.83
CA THR A 167 29.47 -2.74 -36.41
C THR A 167 29.93 -4.19 -36.19
N ILE A 168 29.45 -5.16 -36.99
CA ILE A 168 29.87 -6.56 -36.90
C ILE A 168 31.37 -6.69 -37.24
N LEU A 169 31.82 -6.10 -38.36
CA LEU A 169 33.22 -6.15 -38.76
C LEU A 169 34.14 -5.48 -37.74
N VAL A 170 33.71 -4.37 -37.14
CA VAL A 170 34.47 -3.68 -36.09
C VAL A 170 34.63 -4.59 -34.85
N VAL A 171 33.54 -5.23 -34.42
CA VAL A 171 33.59 -6.14 -33.26
C VAL A 171 34.40 -7.41 -33.57
N GLN A 172 34.38 -7.91 -34.82
CA GLN A 172 35.24 -9.01 -35.26
C GLN A 172 36.73 -8.64 -35.19
N LYS A 173 37.12 -7.47 -35.71
CA LYS A 173 38.50 -6.95 -35.57
C LYS A 173 38.90 -6.80 -34.11
N MET A 174 37.99 -6.32 -33.28
CA MET A 174 38.21 -6.23 -31.84
C MET A 174 38.42 -7.62 -31.21
N ALA A 175 37.66 -8.64 -31.63
CA ALA A 175 37.83 -10.02 -31.17
C ALA A 175 39.23 -10.56 -31.52
N GLU A 176 39.69 -10.36 -32.76
CA GLU A 176 41.02 -10.77 -33.22
C GLU A 176 42.12 -10.16 -32.37
N LYS A 177 42.08 -8.83 -32.15
CA LYS A 177 43.05 -8.09 -31.31
C LYS A 177 43.04 -8.54 -29.85
N LEU A 178 41.94 -9.15 -29.40
CA LEU A 178 41.76 -9.68 -28.05
C LEU A 178 42.02 -11.20 -27.96
N ASN A 179 42.48 -11.84 -29.03
CA ASN A 179 42.66 -13.29 -29.14
C ASN A 179 41.37 -14.09 -28.84
N LEU A 180 40.22 -13.56 -29.29
CA LEU A 180 38.91 -14.18 -29.20
C LEU A 180 38.46 -14.62 -30.60
N ASP A 181 37.66 -15.69 -30.68
CA ASP A 181 37.15 -16.18 -31.98
C ASP A 181 36.11 -15.21 -32.57
N PRO A 182 36.38 -14.60 -33.74
CA PRO A 182 35.43 -13.69 -34.39
C PRO A 182 34.18 -14.41 -34.92
N ASN A 183 34.22 -15.73 -35.12
CA ASN A 183 33.10 -16.51 -35.63
C ASN A 183 31.99 -16.70 -34.59
N GLU A 184 32.29 -16.52 -33.30
CA GLU A 184 31.30 -16.58 -32.22
C GLU A 184 30.38 -15.36 -32.18
N ILE A 185 30.65 -14.31 -32.96
CA ILE A 185 29.78 -13.14 -33.09
C ILE A 185 28.63 -13.47 -34.03
N GLN A 186 27.40 -13.38 -33.51
CA GLN A 186 26.17 -13.61 -34.27
C GLN A 186 25.60 -12.30 -34.82
N ASP A 187 25.53 -11.26 -33.99
CA ASP A 187 25.05 -9.93 -34.37
C ASP A 187 25.75 -8.85 -33.53
N ALA A 188 25.85 -7.64 -34.08
CA ALA A 188 26.37 -6.48 -33.36
C ALA A 188 25.75 -5.19 -33.89
N GLN A 189 25.21 -4.37 -32.99
CA GLN A 189 24.51 -3.14 -33.34
C GLN A 189 24.65 -2.07 -32.27
N ARG A 190 24.66 -0.80 -32.68
CA ARG A 190 24.63 0.34 -31.74
C ARG A 190 23.23 0.56 -31.20
N VAL A 191 23.09 0.52 -29.89
CA VAL A 191 21.83 0.69 -29.17
C VAL A 191 21.84 1.98 -28.33
N GLY A 192 20.65 2.48 -28.00
CA GLY A 192 20.47 3.66 -27.15
C GLY A 192 19.98 4.90 -27.91
N HIS A 193 19.39 5.82 -27.13
CA HIS A 193 18.77 7.03 -27.66
C HIS A 193 19.82 8.05 -28.09
N VAL A 194 19.58 8.72 -29.23
CA VAL A 194 20.35 9.91 -29.59
C VAL A 194 19.93 11.04 -28.66
N LYS A 195 20.88 11.65 -27.95
CA LYS A 195 20.66 12.95 -27.31
C LYS A 195 21.41 14.01 -28.13
N PRO A 196 20.83 15.21 -28.32
CA PRO A 196 21.42 16.26 -29.17
C PRO A 196 22.85 16.66 -28.79
N ASP A 197 23.24 16.43 -27.54
CA ASP A 197 24.49 16.91 -26.92
C ASP A 197 25.40 15.75 -26.44
N ASP A 198 25.11 14.50 -26.84
CA ASP A 198 25.89 13.35 -26.36
C ASP A 198 27.18 13.20 -27.15
N ALA A 199 28.27 13.75 -26.61
CA ALA A 199 29.63 13.49 -27.11
C ALA A 199 30.10 12.04 -26.88
N LYS A 200 29.32 11.22 -26.15
CA LYS A 200 29.69 9.83 -25.84
C LYS A 200 29.27 8.87 -26.95
N PRO A 201 30.15 7.95 -27.36
CA PRO A 201 29.77 6.91 -28.32
C PRO A 201 28.64 6.04 -27.79
N LYS A 202 27.67 5.70 -28.65
CA LYS A 202 26.60 4.76 -28.32
C LYS A 202 27.16 3.39 -27.96
N THR A 203 26.52 2.74 -26.99
CA THR A 203 26.80 1.35 -26.61
C THR A 203 26.58 0.43 -27.81
N VAL A 204 27.49 -0.51 -28.02
CA VAL A 204 27.29 -1.61 -28.97
C VAL A 204 26.78 -2.82 -28.20
N LEU A 205 25.61 -3.31 -28.57
CA LEU A 205 25.10 -4.60 -28.12
C LEU A 205 25.63 -5.67 -29.08
N VAL A 206 26.24 -6.71 -28.54
CA VAL A 206 26.76 -7.85 -29.31
C VAL A 206 26.07 -9.10 -28.81
N THR A 207 25.48 -9.87 -29.73
CA THR A 207 24.93 -11.19 -29.47
C THR A 207 25.94 -12.23 -29.93
N LEU A 208 26.33 -13.12 -29.02
CA LEU A 208 27.25 -14.22 -29.29
C LEU A 208 26.48 -15.52 -29.50
N ARG A 209 27.10 -16.48 -30.20
CA ARG A 209 26.47 -17.79 -30.47
C ARG A 209 26.28 -18.62 -29.21
N SER A 210 27.19 -18.47 -28.25
CA SER A 210 27.23 -19.28 -27.03
C SER A 210 27.48 -18.45 -25.76
N LYS A 211 26.99 -18.97 -24.62
CA LYS A 211 27.33 -18.45 -23.29
C LYS A 211 28.83 -18.60 -22.98
N SER A 212 29.46 -19.63 -23.54
CA SER A 212 30.89 -19.86 -23.40
C SER A 212 31.70 -18.72 -24.01
N ALA A 213 31.38 -18.35 -25.26
CA ALA A 213 32.00 -17.19 -25.90
C ALA A 213 31.81 -15.92 -25.06
N ARG A 214 30.59 -15.67 -24.56
CA ARG A 214 30.32 -14.54 -23.67
C ARG A 214 31.23 -14.53 -22.44
N ASN A 215 31.47 -15.69 -21.84
CA ASN A 215 32.38 -15.81 -20.69
C ASN A 215 33.83 -15.52 -21.08
N SER A 216 34.31 -15.95 -22.24
CA SER A 216 35.65 -15.63 -22.74
C SER A 216 35.87 -14.12 -22.87
N TRP A 217 34.90 -13.39 -23.40
CA TRP A 217 34.93 -11.91 -23.45
C TRP A 217 35.02 -11.29 -22.04
N MET A 218 34.29 -11.85 -21.07
CA MET A 218 34.32 -11.39 -19.67
C MET A 218 35.64 -11.70 -18.95
N LEU A 219 36.35 -12.75 -19.34
CA LEU A 219 37.70 -13.06 -18.84
C LEU A 219 38.72 -12.04 -19.37
N VAL A 220 38.75 -11.81 -20.68
CA VAL A 220 39.68 -10.86 -21.30
C VAL A 220 39.52 -9.45 -20.73
N LYS A 221 38.28 -9.03 -20.47
CA LYS A 221 37.98 -7.74 -19.79
C LYS A 221 38.72 -7.59 -18.45
N LYS A 222 38.87 -8.67 -17.67
CA LYS A 222 39.54 -8.63 -16.36
C LYS A 222 41.05 -8.55 -16.50
N GLU A 223 41.61 -9.16 -17.53
CA GLU A 223 43.06 -9.29 -17.74
C GLU A 223 43.64 -8.09 -18.49
N THR A 224 42.85 -7.47 -19.38
CA THR A 224 43.36 -6.47 -20.32
C THR A 224 42.64 -5.14 -20.20
N LYS A 225 43.41 -4.05 -20.12
CA LYS A 225 42.89 -2.70 -20.36
C LYS A 225 42.70 -2.51 -21.87
N ILE A 226 41.45 -2.32 -22.28
CA ILE A 226 41.05 -2.14 -23.68
C ILE A 226 40.87 -0.66 -23.95
N THR A 227 41.47 -0.17 -25.03
CA THR A 227 41.38 1.23 -25.49
C THR A 227 41.02 1.27 -26.97
N ASN A 228 40.52 2.42 -27.44
CA ASN A 228 40.16 2.60 -28.86
C ASN A 228 41.39 2.45 -29.77
N ASN A 229 42.57 2.87 -29.32
CA ASN A 229 43.83 2.69 -30.02
C ASN A 229 44.11 1.20 -30.33
N LYS A 230 43.84 0.27 -29.41
CA LYS A 230 44.03 -1.18 -29.67
C LYS A 230 43.12 -1.74 -30.77
N VAL A 231 41.98 -1.11 -31.00
CA VAL A 231 40.96 -1.58 -31.97
C VAL A 231 41.14 -0.91 -33.32
N TYR A 232 41.41 0.40 -33.33
CA TYR A 232 41.46 1.22 -34.55
C TYR A 232 42.88 1.64 -34.95
N ASP A 233 43.89 1.38 -34.12
CA ASP A 233 45.26 1.85 -34.31
C ASP A 233 45.32 3.39 -34.55
N ASN A 234 44.43 4.13 -33.86
CA ASN A 234 44.13 5.55 -34.10
C ASN A 234 44.73 6.52 -33.07
N GLY A 235 45.56 6.04 -32.14
CA GLY A 235 46.16 6.84 -31.06
C GLY A 235 45.19 7.22 -29.92
N SER A 236 43.91 6.84 -29.96
CA SER A 236 42.93 7.18 -28.92
C SER A 236 43.06 6.27 -27.69
N GLU A 237 43.63 6.81 -26.61
CA GLU A 237 43.74 6.10 -25.33
C GLU A 237 42.43 6.03 -24.52
N LYS A 238 41.30 6.44 -25.12
CA LYS A 238 39.98 6.34 -24.48
C LYS A 238 39.64 4.88 -24.23
N ARG A 239 39.25 4.58 -22.99
CA ARG A 239 38.97 3.23 -22.51
C ARG A 239 37.65 2.69 -23.04
N ILE A 240 37.66 1.41 -23.42
CA ILE A 240 36.49 0.61 -23.77
C ILE A 240 36.12 -0.28 -22.58
N TYR A 241 34.83 -0.38 -22.29
CA TYR A 241 34.30 -1.24 -21.23
C TYR A 241 33.38 -2.30 -21.82
N ILE A 242 33.67 -3.57 -21.56
CA ILE A 242 32.79 -4.69 -21.90
C ILE A 242 31.99 -5.06 -20.66
N ASN A 243 30.68 -5.24 -20.77
CA ASN A 243 29.81 -5.69 -19.68
C ASN A 243 28.88 -6.80 -20.15
N GLU A 244 28.30 -7.55 -19.22
CA GLU A 244 27.17 -8.44 -19.53
C GLU A 244 25.93 -7.57 -19.82
N ASP A 245 25.13 -7.95 -20.82
CA ASP A 245 23.80 -7.36 -20.99
C ASP A 245 22.87 -7.90 -19.89
N LEU A 246 22.32 -6.99 -19.11
CA LEU A 246 21.42 -7.33 -18.01
C LEU A 246 19.98 -6.98 -18.36
N PRO A 247 18.98 -7.61 -17.75
CA PRO A 247 17.62 -7.08 -17.79
C PRO A 247 17.49 -5.85 -16.88
N LYS A 248 16.44 -5.06 -17.09
CA LYS A 248 16.21 -3.79 -16.37
C LYS A 248 16.20 -4.00 -14.86
N TYR A 249 15.49 -5.02 -14.38
CA TYR A 249 15.38 -5.31 -12.95
C TYR A 249 16.75 -5.64 -12.31
N LYS A 250 17.64 -6.37 -13.01
CA LYS A 250 19.00 -6.63 -12.53
C LYS A 250 19.88 -5.39 -12.54
N ARG A 251 19.76 -4.50 -13.54
CA ARG A 251 20.47 -3.21 -13.54
C ARG A 251 20.05 -2.36 -12.34
N GLN A 252 18.75 -2.34 -12.04
CA GLN A 252 18.17 -1.61 -10.92
C GLN A 252 18.64 -2.21 -9.59
N LEU A 253 18.61 -3.54 -9.43
CA LEU A 253 19.17 -4.23 -8.26
C LEU A 253 20.65 -3.91 -8.06
N LEU A 254 21.47 -3.97 -9.11
CA LEU A 254 22.90 -3.65 -9.05
C LEU A 254 23.14 -2.20 -8.59
N TRP A 255 22.33 -1.26 -9.06
CA TRP A 255 22.38 0.13 -8.62
C TRP A 255 22.01 0.27 -7.13
N THR A 256 20.89 -0.33 -6.71
CA THR A 256 20.44 -0.33 -5.31
C THR A 256 21.50 -0.94 -4.38
N VAL A 257 22.06 -2.09 -4.76
CA VAL A 257 23.14 -2.79 -4.03
C VAL A 257 24.36 -1.89 -3.87
N ARG A 258 24.81 -1.25 -4.96
CA ARG A 258 25.96 -0.33 -4.90
C ARG A 258 25.72 0.84 -3.97
N ASN A 259 24.54 1.44 -4.01
CA ASN A 259 24.22 2.59 -3.18
C ASN A 259 24.08 2.23 -1.69
N LYS A 260 23.50 1.06 -1.38
CA LYS A 260 23.31 0.62 0.00
C LYS A 260 24.58 0.05 0.63
N LEU A 261 25.37 -0.73 -0.11
CA LEU A 261 26.48 -1.50 0.47
C LEU A 261 27.84 -0.80 0.37
N LYS A 262 28.09 0.08 -0.62
CA LYS A 262 29.36 0.83 -0.67
C LYS A 262 29.61 1.66 0.60
N PRO A 263 28.64 2.44 1.13
CA PRO A 263 28.83 3.18 2.37
C PRO A 263 29.08 2.29 3.59
N LYS A 264 28.64 1.03 3.54
CA LYS A 264 28.84 0.02 4.60
C LYS A 264 30.19 -0.72 4.48
N GLY A 265 31.09 -0.23 3.63
CA GLY A 265 32.44 -0.77 3.47
C GLY A 265 32.54 -1.98 2.54
N PHE A 266 31.52 -2.28 1.73
CA PHE A 266 31.63 -3.30 0.69
C PHE A 266 32.39 -2.76 -0.52
N GLN A 267 33.64 -3.20 -0.67
CA GLN A 267 34.57 -2.74 -1.70
C GLN A 267 34.32 -3.39 -3.06
N TYR A 268 33.89 -4.66 -3.09
CA TYR A 268 33.78 -5.43 -4.32
C TYR A 268 32.31 -5.74 -4.62
N ILE A 269 31.78 -5.13 -5.68
CA ILE A 269 30.40 -5.34 -6.16
C ILE A 269 30.45 -5.52 -7.68
N TRP A 270 30.21 -6.74 -8.14
CA TRP A 270 30.32 -7.09 -9.55
C TRP A 270 29.17 -7.98 -10.02
N VAL A 271 29.10 -8.15 -11.34
CA VAL A 271 28.16 -9.06 -11.99
C VAL A 271 28.96 -10.23 -12.54
N GLN A 272 28.44 -11.44 -12.36
CA GLN A 272 28.97 -12.64 -12.97
C GLN A 272 27.82 -13.57 -13.33
N ASN A 273 27.69 -13.91 -14.61
CA ASN A 273 26.62 -14.78 -15.11
C ASN A 273 25.23 -14.26 -14.69
N GLY A 274 25.00 -12.96 -14.81
CA GLY A 274 23.74 -12.32 -14.39
C GLY A 274 23.50 -12.22 -12.89
N SER A 275 24.36 -12.82 -12.05
CA SER A 275 24.27 -12.73 -10.59
C SER A 275 25.00 -11.50 -10.09
N VAL A 276 24.37 -10.76 -9.16
CA VAL A 276 25.00 -9.62 -8.47
C VAL A 276 25.73 -10.16 -7.25
N LEU A 277 27.05 -10.10 -7.28
CA LEU A 277 27.92 -10.63 -6.25
C LEU A 277 28.56 -9.49 -5.47
N VAL A 278 28.63 -9.65 -4.15
CA VAL A 278 29.24 -8.67 -3.24
C VAL A 278 30.21 -9.34 -2.27
N LYS A 279 31.32 -8.67 -2.01
CA LYS A 279 32.36 -9.07 -1.07
C LYS A 279 32.86 -7.83 -0.33
N LYS A 280 32.99 -7.92 0.99
CA LYS A 280 33.27 -6.75 1.84
C LYS A 280 34.64 -6.15 1.56
N ASN A 281 35.70 -6.94 1.68
CA ASN A 281 37.08 -6.51 1.42
C ASN A 281 37.88 -7.69 0.84
N SER A 282 39.18 -7.50 0.61
CA SER A 282 40.07 -8.55 0.08
C SER A 282 40.21 -9.73 1.04
N GLU A 283 40.22 -9.45 2.35
CA GLU A 283 40.47 -10.40 3.44
C GLU A 283 39.29 -11.35 3.70
N GLU A 284 38.06 -10.85 3.61
CA GLU A 284 36.86 -11.63 3.92
C GLU A 284 36.57 -12.62 2.79
N LYS A 285 36.61 -13.93 3.06
CA LYS A 285 36.40 -14.96 2.02
C LYS A 285 34.95 -15.05 1.53
N LYS A 286 33.99 -14.51 2.30
CA LYS A 286 32.56 -14.69 2.04
C LYS A 286 32.10 -13.79 0.89
N ILE A 287 31.54 -14.43 -0.13
CA ILE A 287 30.89 -13.77 -1.27
C ILE A 287 29.39 -13.98 -1.12
N TYR A 288 28.63 -12.89 -1.15
CA TYR A 288 27.17 -12.93 -1.09
C TYR A 288 26.61 -12.76 -2.50
N ASN A 289 25.65 -13.60 -2.86
CA ASN A 289 24.86 -13.46 -4.08
C ASN A 289 23.54 -12.78 -3.74
N ILE A 290 23.34 -11.55 -4.23
CA ILE A 290 22.13 -10.77 -3.98
C ILE A 290 21.14 -11.06 -5.11
N ARG A 291 20.03 -11.73 -4.76
CA ARG A 291 19.01 -12.15 -5.74
C ARG A 291 17.91 -11.12 -5.87
N SER A 292 17.52 -10.51 -4.76
CA SER A 292 16.46 -9.51 -4.66
C SER A 292 16.83 -8.39 -3.68
N GLU A 293 15.95 -7.38 -3.55
CA GLU A 293 16.14 -6.34 -2.54
C GLU A 293 15.93 -6.84 -1.11
N GLU A 294 15.16 -7.93 -0.89
CA GLU A 294 14.99 -8.51 0.45
C GLU A 294 16.31 -9.05 1.01
N ASP A 295 17.19 -9.57 0.15
CA ASP A 295 18.53 -10.01 0.57
C ASP A 295 19.36 -8.87 1.18
N LEU A 296 19.03 -7.61 0.89
CA LEU A 296 19.72 -6.44 1.45
C LEU A 296 19.38 -6.19 2.92
N GLN A 297 18.24 -6.69 3.42
CA GLN A 297 17.82 -6.53 4.82
C GLN A 297 18.84 -7.15 5.79
N LYS A 298 19.49 -8.24 5.39
CA LYS A 298 20.55 -8.93 6.16
C LYS A 298 21.75 -8.04 6.45
N PHE A 299 21.89 -6.91 5.74
CA PHE A 299 22.99 -5.96 5.92
C PHE A 299 22.55 -4.67 6.63
N ASP A 300 21.26 -4.51 6.94
CA ASP A 300 20.73 -3.35 7.66
C ASP A 300 20.94 -3.46 9.18
N GLU A 301 21.20 -4.66 9.69
CA GLU A 301 21.36 -4.94 11.13
C GLU A 301 22.79 -4.82 11.66
N CYS A 302 23.79 -4.60 10.81
CA CYS A 302 25.16 -4.28 11.28
C CYS A 302 25.29 -2.78 11.54
N LYS A 303 24.85 -2.32 12.72
CA LYS A 303 25.30 -1.06 13.33
C LYS A 303 26.46 -1.32 14.27
#